data_AF-A0AAW6RVR5-F1
#
_entry.id   AF-A0AAW6RVR5-F1
#
_cell.length_a   1.000
_cell.length_b   1.000
_cell.length_c   1.000
_cell.angle_alpha   90.00
_cell.angle_beta   90.00
_cell.angle_gamma   90.00
#
_symmetry.space_group_name_H-M   'P 1'
#
loop_
_entity.id
_entity.type
_entity.pdbx_description
1 polymer ?
#
loop_
_entity_poly.entity_id
_entity_poly.type
_entity_poly.pdbx_seq_one_letter_code
_entity_poly.pdbx_strand_id
1 'polypeptide(L)'
;MKVYKYRYGSKRDSYQFEYVEIEDLFKDSPKYKSNIKSIDKSLIDYNDYGWGVEKQYFDKVAEVIRCDPYFEKLDSIFISSSESKSRNEPIIYVGFYRSGNDLLPNKRYLTLTQIDELYKEINL
;
A
#
# COMPACT_ATOMS: atom_id res chain seq x y z
N MET A 1 -3.60 -18.22 -4.58
CA MET A 1 -4.01 -18.13 -3.16
C MET A 1 -5.53 -17.93 -3.13
N LYS A 2 -6.30 -18.93 -2.64
CA LYS A 2 -7.77 -18.92 -2.63
C LYS A 2 -8.25 -18.18 -1.36
N VAL A 3 -9.21 -17.26 -1.49
CA VAL A 3 -9.81 -16.55 -0.35
C VAL A 3 -11.28 -16.94 -0.28
N TYR A 4 -11.73 -17.45 0.87
CA TYR A 4 -13.09 -17.95 1.11
C TYR A 4 -13.89 -16.93 1.94
N LYS A 5 -15.17 -16.72 1.61
CA LYS A 5 -16.10 -15.92 2.43
C LYS A 5 -17.14 -16.83 3.08
N TYR A 6 -17.37 -16.62 4.38
CA TYR A 6 -18.29 -17.39 5.20
C TYR A 6 -19.49 -16.55 5.61
N ARG A 7 -20.69 -17.15 5.66
CA ARG A 7 -21.90 -16.54 6.23
C ARG A 7 -22.38 -17.39 7.40
N TYR A 8 -22.61 -16.76 8.55
CA TYR A 8 -23.09 -17.43 9.76
C TYR A 8 -24.62 -17.49 9.78
N GLY A 9 -25.17 -18.69 10.01
CA GLY A 9 -26.56 -18.91 10.40
C GLY A 9 -26.57 -19.61 11.76
N SER A 10 -27.22 -19.01 12.76
CA SER A 10 -27.32 -19.61 14.10
C SER A 10 -28.50 -20.59 14.17
N LYS A 11 -28.22 -21.84 14.53
CA LYS A 11 -29.21 -22.75 15.14
C LYS A 11 -28.60 -23.36 16.40
N ARG A 12 -29.44 -23.47 17.44
CA ARG A 12 -29.13 -24.17 18.68
C ARG A 12 -28.88 -25.63 18.31
N ASP A 13 -27.69 -26.10 18.65
CA ASP A 13 -27.21 -27.48 18.55
C ASP A 13 -26.76 -27.97 17.16
N SER A 14 -25.44 -28.13 17.05
CA SER A 14 -24.62 -28.71 15.96
C SER A 14 -24.41 -27.86 14.69
N TYR A 15 -23.20 -27.30 14.57
CA TYR A 15 -22.70 -26.70 13.33
C TYR A 15 -22.46 -27.80 12.30
N GLN A 16 -23.41 -28.05 11.40
CA GLN A 16 -23.10 -28.69 10.13
C GLN A 16 -22.73 -27.61 9.11
N PHE A 17 -21.49 -27.66 8.61
CA PHE A 17 -21.01 -26.76 7.58
C PHE A 17 -21.53 -27.23 6.23
N GLU A 18 -22.56 -26.57 5.72
CA GLU A 18 -22.96 -26.71 4.33
C GLU A 18 -22.10 -25.79 3.46
N TYR A 19 -21.30 -26.38 2.58
CA TYR A 19 -20.54 -25.67 1.56
C TYR A 19 -21.42 -25.55 0.32
N VAL A 20 -21.74 -24.32 -0.05
CA VAL A 20 -22.35 -24.01 -1.35
C VAL A 20 -21.31 -23.29 -2.18
N GLU A 21 -20.91 -23.91 -3.28
CA GLU A 21 -20.07 -23.27 -4.28
C GLU A 21 -20.90 -22.18 -4.98
N ILE A 22 -20.57 -20.93 -4.71
CA ILE A 22 -21.19 -19.79 -5.38
C ILE A 22 -20.31 -19.44 -6.58
N GLU A 23 -20.91 -19.43 -7.77
CA GLU A 23 -20.21 -19.05 -8.99
C GLU A 23 -19.68 -17.60 -8.88
N ASP A 24 -18.38 -17.44 -9.13
CA ASP A 24 -17.74 -16.13 -9.15
C ASP A 24 -18.10 -15.42 -10.47
N LEU A 25 -19.16 -14.61 -10.42
CA LEU A 25 -19.65 -13.80 -11.54
C LEU A 25 -18.59 -12.83 -12.10
N PHE A 26 -17.46 -12.65 -11.41
CA PHE A 26 -16.40 -11.72 -11.78
C PHE A 26 -15.03 -12.42 -11.90
N LYS A 27 -15.02 -13.74 -12.10
CA LYS A 27 -13.79 -14.55 -12.23
C LYS A 27 -12.79 -13.99 -13.25
N ASP A 28 -13.31 -13.48 -14.37
CA ASP A 28 -12.53 -12.92 -15.47
C ASP A 28 -12.48 -11.38 -15.44
N SER A 29 -13.11 -10.75 -14.44
CA SER A 29 -13.01 -9.30 -14.28
C SER A 29 -11.58 -8.92 -13.89
N PRO A 30 -11.06 -7.80 -14.43
CA PRO A 30 -9.82 -7.24 -13.94
C PRO A 30 -9.94 -7.08 -12.43
N LYS A 31 -9.01 -7.69 -11.67
CA LYS A 31 -8.97 -7.47 -10.22
C LYS A 31 -9.02 -5.97 -9.98
N TYR A 32 -9.84 -5.50 -9.04
CA TYR A 32 -10.03 -4.08 -8.66
C TYR A 32 -8.72 -3.25 -8.47
N LYS A 33 -7.55 -3.91 -8.44
CA LYS A 33 -6.20 -3.33 -8.43
C LYS A 33 -5.69 -2.82 -9.79
N SER A 34 -6.41 -3.00 -10.89
CA SER A 34 -5.90 -2.69 -12.24
C SER A 34 -6.00 -1.20 -12.64
N ASN A 35 -6.61 -0.34 -11.82
CA ASN A 35 -6.59 1.11 -12.06
C ASN A 35 -5.36 1.74 -11.41
N ILE A 36 -4.19 1.35 -11.92
CA ILE A 36 -2.89 1.82 -11.45
C ILE A 36 -2.71 3.25 -11.96
N LYS A 37 -3.05 4.25 -11.14
CA LYS A 37 -2.84 5.66 -11.48
C LYS A 37 -1.35 5.95 -11.64
N SER A 38 -1.00 6.80 -12.61
CA SER A 38 0.40 7.21 -12.82
C SER A 38 0.94 7.97 -11.61
N ILE A 39 2.23 7.79 -11.31
CA ILE A 39 2.94 8.59 -10.31
C ILE A 39 3.70 9.68 -11.02
N ASP A 40 3.52 10.91 -10.57
CA ASP A 40 4.36 12.03 -10.98
C ASP A 40 5.71 11.94 -10.25
N LYS A 41 6.75 11.55 -11.00
CA LYS A 41 8.11 11.41 -10.46
C LYS A 41 8.75 12.73 -10.06
N SER A 42 8.22 13.87 -10.52
CA SER A 42 8.72 15.19 -10.10
C SER A 42 8.48 15.48 -8.62
N LEU A 43 7.54 14.75 -7.99
CA LEU A 43 7.22 14.83 -6.56
C LEU A 43 8.08 13.89 -5.70
N ILE A 44 9.05 13.20 -6.30
CA ILE A 44 9.97 12.30 -5.61
C ILE A 44 11.34 12.97 -5.54
N ASP A 45 11.76 13.29 -4.32
CA ASP A 45 13.11 13.75 -4.05
C ASP A 45 14.02 12.54 -3.80
N TYR A 46 14.88 12.24 -4.77
CA TYR A 46 15.84 11.14 -4.74
C TYR A 46 17.15 11.48 -4.00
N ASN A 47 17.23 12.62 -3.32
CA ASN A 47 18.40 12.97 -2.50
C ASN A 47 18.42 12.09 -1.24
N ASP A 48 19.57 11.46 -0.98
CA ASP A 48 19.76 10.58 0.17
C ASP A 48 20.21 11.33 1.43
N TYR A 49 20.54 12.62 1.31
CA TYR A 49 21.00 13.48 2.41
C TYR A 49 22.15 12.86 3.24
N GLY A 50 23.00 12.05 2.61
CA GLY A 50 24.13 11.38 3.26
C GLY A 50 23.80 10.10 4.02
N TRP A 51 22.56 9.60 3.93
CA TRP A 51 22.17 8.31 4.52
C TRP A 51 22.53 7.09 3.67
N GLY A 52 23.01 7.27 2.43
CA GLY A 52 23.39 6.15 1.55
C GLY A 52 22.19 5.34 1.05
N VAL A 53 21.00 5.96 0.98
CA VAL A 53 19.77 5.28 0.54
C VAL A 53 19.75 5.15 -0.97
N GLU A 54 19.62 3.92 -1.46
CA GLU A 54 19.51 3.66 -2.89
C GLU A 54 18.20 4.20 -3.47
N LYS A 55 18.26 4.74 -4.70
CA LYS A 55 17.09 5.29 -5.41
C LYS A 55 15.91 4.34 -5.51
N GLN A 56 16.18 3.02 -5.58
CA GLN A 56 15.15 1.99 -5.66
C GLN A 56 14.17 2.01 -4.48
N TYR A 57 14.57 2.47 -3.30
CA TYR A 57 13.67 2.53 -2.14
C TYR A 57 12.56 3.56 -2.32
N PHE A 58 12.85 4.69 -2.98
CA PHE A 58 11.86 5.70 -3.31
C PHE A 58 10.84 5.17 -4.32
N ASP A 59 11.33 4.46 -5.35
CA ASP A 59 10.46 3.82 -6.35
C ASP A 59 9.61 2.69 -5.73
N LYS A 60 10.18 1.87 -4.84
CA LYS A 60 9.43 0.84 -4.10
C LYS A 60 8.29 1.45 -3.26
N VAL A 61 8.56 2.54 -2.54
CA VAL A 61 7.52 3.25 -1.76
C VAL A 61 6.42 3.79 -2.66
N ALA A 62 6.81 4.37 -3.80
CA ALA A 62 5.87 4.88 -4.79
C ALA A 62 4.94 3.77 -5.30
N GLU A 63 5.49 2.61 -5.64
CA GLU A 63 4.71 1.42 -6.01
C GLU A 63 3.80 0.93 -4.88
N VAL A 64 4.29 0.95 -3.64
CA VAL A 64 3.51 0.54 -2.47
C VAL A 64 2.26 1.38 -2.29
N ILE A 65 2.39 2.70 -2.35
CA ILE A 65 1.24 3.59 -2.17
C ILE A 65 0.29 3.53 -3.37
N ARG A 66 0.80 3.30 -4.58
CA ARG A 66 0.00 3.20 -5.80
C ARG A 66 -0.92 1.99 -5.79
N CYS A 67 -0.57 0.96 -5.04
CA CYS A 67 -1.41 -0.21 -4.82
C CYS A 67 -2.54 0.01 -3.80
N ASP A 68 -2.61 1.15 -3.11
CA ASP A 68 -3.73 1.49 -2.23
C ASP A 68 -5.01 1.67 -3.07
N PRO A 69 -6.11 0.95 -2.76
CA PRO A 69 -7.35 0.99 -3.54
C PRO A 69 -7.97 2.39 -3.65
N TYR A 70 -7.64 3.29 -2.73
CA TYR A 70 -8.15 4.64 -2.70
C TYR A 70 -7.10 5.67 -3.16
N PHE A 71 -5.92 5.26 -3.64
CA PHE A 71 -4.91 6.19 -4.12
C PHE A 71 -5.47 7.13 -5.20
N GLU A 72 -5.27 8.44 -5.02
CA GLU A 72 -5.69 9.46 -5.97
C GLU A 72 -4.48 10.09 -6.68
N LYS A 73 -3.57 10.67 -5.90
CA LYS A 73 -2.37 11.34 -6.39
C LYS A 73 -1.30 11.36 -5.31
N LEU A 74 -0.04 11.40 -5.75
CA LEU A 74 1.09 11.59 -4.87
C LEU A 74 1.14 13.06 -4.41
N ASP A 75 1.54 13.29 -3.16
CA ASP A 75 1.89 14.61 -2.65
C ASP A 75 3.40 14.80 -2.69
N SER A 76 4.15 13.92 -2.01
CA SER A 76 5.61 13.97 -1.99
C SER A 76 6.24 12.69 -1.43
N ILE A 77 7.45 12.36 -1.87
CA ILE A 77 8.33 11.33 -1.29
C ILE A 77 9.71 11.93 -1.08
N PHE A 78 10.26 11.82 0.14
CA PHE A 78 11.60 12.32 0.47
C PHE A 78 12.10 11.68 1.78
N ILE A 79 13.39 11.82 2.11
CA ILE A 79 13.91 11.42 3.42
C ILE A 79 13.53 12.44 4.49
N SER A 80 12.79 12.00 5.51
CA SER A 80 12.41 12.84 6.64
C SER A 80 13.62 13.10 7.53
N SER A 81 14.20 14.30 7.43
CA SER A 81 15.36 14.69 8.24
C SER A 81 15.08 14.65 9.75
N SER A 82 13.88 15.02 10.19
CA SER A 82 13.51 15.02 11.61
C SER A 82 13.36 13.60 12.16
N GLU A 83 12.61 12.74 11.45
CA GLU A 83 12.40 11.35 11.87
C GLU A 83 13.68 10.53 11.77
N SER A 84 14.50 10.78 10.73
CA SER A 84 15.75 10.05 10.56
C SER A 84 16.75 10.39 11.68
N LYS A 85 16.83 11.67 12.07
CA LYS A 85 17.67 12.09 13.19
C LYS A 85 17.18 11.55 14.54
N SER A 86 15.86 11.52 14.77
CA SER A 86 15.33 11.04 16.06
C SER A 86 15.51 9.54 16.26
N ARG A 87 15.51 8.76 15.17
CA ARG A 87 15.66 7.29 15.20
C ARG A 87 17.07 6.81 14.87
N ASN A 88 17.92 7.71 14.37
CA ASN A 88 19.26 7.40 13.90
C ASN A 88 19.30 6.32 12.79
N GLU A 89 18.34 6.40 11.87
CA GLU A 89 18.21 5.53 10.70
C GLU A 89 17.49 6.30 9.57
N PRO A 90 17.66 5.95 8.28
CA PRO A 90 16.94 6.62 7.20
C PRO A 90 15.44 6.31 7.24
N ILE A 91 14.64 7.38 7.31
CA ILE A 91 13.17 7.31 7.27
C ILE A 91 12.67 8.00 6.01
N ILE A 92 12.01 7.25 5.14
CA ILE A 92 11.33 7.80 3.96
C ILE A 92 9.94 8.25 4.37
N TYR A 93 9.67 9.53 4.16
CA TYR A 93 8.33 10.09 4.20
C TYR A 93 7.63 9.85 2.87
N VAL A 94 6.33 9.52 2.95
CA VAL A 94 5.44 9.54 1.80
C VAL A 94 4.10 10.19 2.15
N GLY A 95 3.75 11.21 1.37
CA GLY A 95 2.45 11.87 1.37
C GLY A 95 1.65 11.48 0.13
N PHE A 96 0.37 11.14 0.30
CA PHE A 96 -0.53 10.89 -0.84
C PHE A 96 -1.99 11.18 -0.50
N TYR A 97 -2.78 11.54 -1.51
CA TYR A 97 -4.21 11.78 -1.37
C TYR A 97 -5.01 10.54 -1.69
N ARG A 98 -6.18 10.42 -1.04
CA ARG A 98 -7.12 9.34 -1.28
C ARG A 98 -8.40 9.88 -1.90
N SER A 99 -9.01 9.13 -2.80
CA SER A 99 -10.28 9.49 -3.44
C SER A 99 -11.33 9.83 -2.37
N GLY A 100 -11.94 11.01 -2.49
CA GLY A 100 -12.92 11.53 -1.52
C GLY A 100 -12.31 12.27 -0.32
N ASN A 101 -10.99 12.43 -0.25
CA ASN A 101 -10.33 13.27 0.76
C ASN A 101 -9.11 14.01 0.16
N ASP A 102 -9.36 15.24 -0.30
CA ASP A 102 -8.35 16.12 -0.89
C ASP A 102 -7.83 17.21 0.06
N LEU A 103 -8.35 17.27 1.29
CA LEU A 103 -8.02 18.34 2.23
C LEU A 103 -6.62 18.19 2.83
N LEU A 104 -6.24 16.95 3.17
CA LEU A 104 -4.95 16.66 3.78
C LEU A 104 -4.37 15.36 3.22
N PRO A 105 -3.07 15.35 2.89
CA PRO A 105 -2.41 14.13 2.44
C PRO A 105 -2.33 13.14 3.61
N ASN A 106 -2.53 11.86 3.29
CA ASN A 106 -2.19 10.76 4.16
C ASN A 106 -0.67 10.67 4.21
N LYS A 107 -0.13 10.59 5.43
CA LYS A 107 1.31 10.62 5.68
C LYS A 107 1.76 9.28 6.23
N ARG A 108 2.87 8.76 5.72
CA ARG A 108 3.58 7.62 6.32
C ARG A 108 5.06 7.94 6.43
N TYR A 109 5.69 7.33 7.42
CA TYR A 109 7.13 7.39 7.68
C TYR A 109 7.59 5.95 7.78
N LEU A 110 8.45 5.53 6.86
CA LEU A 110 8.80 4.12 6.68
C LEU A 110 10.31 3.95 6.78
N THR A 111 10.75 2.95 7.54
CA THR A 111 12.12 2.45 7.49
C THR A 111 12.34 1.65 6.21
N LEU A 112 13.59 1.46 5.80
CA LEU A 112 13.92 0.64 4.62
C LEU A 112 13.39 -0.81 4.75
N THR A 113 13.47 -1.39 5.95
CA THR A 113 12.94 -2.72 6.25
C THR A 113 11.43 -2.80 6.03
N GLN A 114 10.68 -1.81 6.52
CA GLN A 114 9.22 -1.77 6.33
C GLN A 114 8.85 -1.63 4.85
N ILE A 115 9.66 -0.91 4.07
CA ILE A 115 9.45 -0.77 2.62
C ILE A 115 9.64 -2.13 1.95
N ASP A 116 10.69 -2.87 2.30
CA ASP A 116 10.93 -4.20 1.74
C ASP A 116 9.83 -5.21 2.11
N GLU A 117 9.31 -5.14 3.33
CA GLU A 117 8.17 -5.95 3.78
C GLU A 117 6.90 -5.63 2.98
N LEU A 118 6.53 -4.34 2.91
CA LEU A 118 5.36 -3.90 2.16
C LEU A 118 5.48 -4.22 0.67
N TYR A 119 6.67 -4.05 0.10
CA TYR A 119 6.90 -4.34 -1.32
C TYR A 119 6.73 -5.83 -1.63
N LYS A 120 7.13 -6.73 -0.73
CA LYS A 120 6.92 -8.18 -0.88
C LYS A 120 5.45 -8.59 -0.83
N GLU A 121 4.63 -7.89 -0.04
CA GLU A 121 3.19 -8.19 0.05
C GLU A 121 2.43 -7.84 -1.22
N ILE A 122 2.95 -6.88 -1.97
CA ILE A 122 2.46 -6.51 -3.28
C ILE A 122 3.00 -7.57 -4.24
N ASN A 123 2.27 -8.68 -4.34
CA ASN A 123 2.49 -9.74 -5.33
C ASN A 123 2.36 -9.17 -6.76
N LEU A 124 3.36 -8.44 -7.21
CA LEU A 124 3.64 -8.09 -8.60
C LEU A 124 4.31 -9.28 -9.28
#